data_AF-A0A7Y2KJ31-F1
#
_entry.id   AF-A0A7Y2KJ31-F1
#
_cell.length_a   1.000
_cell.length_b   1.000
_cell.length_c   1.000
_cell.angle_alpha   90.00
_cell.angle_beta   90.00
_cell.angle_gamma   90.00
#
_symmetry.space_group_name_H-M   'P 1'
#
loop_
_entity.id
_entity.type
_entity.pdbx_description
1 polymer ?
#
loop_
_entity_poly.entity_id
_entity_poly.type
_entity_poly.pdbx_seq_one_letter_code
_entity_poly.pdbx_strand_id
1 'polypeptide(L)'
;PVALMCVASIKWNVLLAIFNMIPIPPLDGGRIAVGLLPYGPSPALASIERYGIFIVIALFMFDPFGIIRGIIYPIMNLLFAIFLGGLP
;
A
#
# COMPACT_ATOMS: atom_id res chain seq x y z
N PRO A 1 1.53 25.96 -11.58
CA PRO A 1 1.71 25.56 -10.16
C PRO A 1 0.56 24.71 -9.61
N VAL A 2 -0.70 25.12 -9.75
CA VAL A 2 -1.87 24.38 -9.21
C VAL A 2 -2.03 22.99 -9.84
N ALA A 3 -1.85 22.87 -11.16
CA ALA A 3 -1.90 21.58 -11.85
C ALA A 3 -0.86 20.57 -11.33
N LEU A 4 0.38 21.01 -11.08
CA LEU A 4 1.43 20.18 -10.49
C LEU A 4 1.09 19.75 -9.06
N MET A 5 0.46 20.63 -8.28
CA MET A 5 -0.01 20.28 -6.93
C MET A 5 -1.11 19.23 -7.00
N CYS A 6 -2.07 19.35 -7.91
CA CYS A 6 -3.12 18.33 -8.12
C CYS A 6 -2.53 16.98 -8.51
N VAL A 7 -1.59 16.95 -9.47
CA VAL A 7 -0.91 15.70 -9.86
C VAL A 7 -0.16 15.09 -8.68
N ALA A 8 0.56 15.89 -7.89
CA ALA A 8 1.23 15.41 -6.69
C ALA A 8 0.25 14.88 -5.63
N SER A 9 -0.89 15.54 -5.43
CA SER A 9 -1.94 15.08 -4.52
C SER A 9 -2.52 13.74 -4.97
N ILE A 10 -2.84 13.58 -6.26
CA ILE A 10 -3.33 12.30 -6.80
C ILE A 10 -2.26 11.22 -6.60
N LYS A 11 -0.99 11.53 -6.87
CA LYS A 11 0.13 10.60 -6.70
C LYS A 11 0.22 10.06 -5.28
N TRP A 12 0.19 10.93 -4.28
CA TRP A 12 0.31 10.50 -2.89
C TRP A 12 -0.94 9.75 -2.41
N ASN A 13 -2.13 10.14 -2.84
CA ASN A 13 -3.37 9.42 -2.50
C ASN A 13 -3.40 8.01 -3.11
N VAL A 14 -3.01 7.88 -4.39
CA VAL A 14 -2.91 6.58 -5.05
C VAL A 14 -1.86 5.69 -4.38
N LEU A 15 -0.70 6.25 -4.02
CA LEU A 15 0.34 5.52 -3.30
C LEU A 15 -0.19 5.02 -1.95
N LEU A 16 -0.82 5.89 -1.16
CA LEU A 16 -1.43 5.53 0.12
C LEU A 16 -2.55 4.50 -0.02
N ALA A 17 -3.35 4.57 -1.09
CA ALA A 17 -4.39 3.59 -1.38
C ALA A 17 -3.79 2.21 -1.66
N ILE A 18 -2.75 2.12 -2.49
CA ILE A 18 -2.06 0.86 -2.78
C ILE A 18 -1.45 0.28 -1.50
N PHE A 19 -0.76 1.10 -0.70
CA PHE A 19 -0.23 0.64 0.59
C PHE A 19 -1.35 0.14 1.53
N ASN A 20 -2.48 0.84 1.59
CA ASN A 20 -3.62 0.41 2.41
C ASN A 20 -4.31 -0.86 1.92
N MET A 21 -4.12 -1.29 0.67
CA MET A 21 -4.65 -2.56 0.17
C MET A 21 -3.77 -3.76 0.53
N ILE A 22 -2.56 -3.53 1.03
CA ILE A 22 -1.66 -4.62 1.45
C ILE A 22 -2.18 -5.20 2.78
N PRO A 23 -2.41 -6.53 2.88
CA PRO A 23 -2.95 -7.17 4.07
C PRO A 23 -1.89 -7.33 5.18
N ILE A 24 -1.28 -6.23 5.61
CA ILE A 24 -0.29 -6.15 6.69
C ILE A 24 -0.87 -5.23 7.78
N PRO A 25 -1.07 -5.69 9.02
CA PRO A 25 -1.39 -4.77 10.12
C PRO A 25 -0.16 -3.86 10.30
N PRO A 26 -0.23 -2.50 10.40
CA PRO A 26 -1.31 -1.59 10.82
C PRO A 26 -2.08 -0.89 9.67
N LEU A 27 -1.89 -1.33 8.42
CA LEU A 27 -2.59 -0.79 7.24
C LEU A 27 -4.02 -1.34 7.17
N ASP A 28 -4.93 -0.60 6.54
CA ASP A 28 -6.37 -0.92 6.56
C ASP A 28 -6.69 -2.29 5.95
N GLY A 29 -5.95 -2.72 4.93
CA GLY A 29 -6.06 -4.04 4.32
C GLY A 29 -5.73 -5.18 5.30
N GLY A 30 -4.86 -4.94 6.27
CA GLY A 30 -4.59 -5.87 7.37
C GLY A 30 -5.81 -6.08 8.26
N ARG A 31 -6.54 -5.00 8.58
CA ARG A 31 -7.79 -5.07 9.36
C ARG A 31 -8.91 -5.78 8.61
N ILE A 32 -9.01 -5.55 7.30
CA ILE A 32 -9.96 -6.25 6.41
C ILE A 32 -9.64 -7.75 6.37
N ALA A 33 -8.36 -8.12 6.25
CA ALA A 33 -7.93 -9.52 6.29
C ALA A 33 -8.27 -10.18 7.64
N VAL A 34 -8.00 -9.53 8.78
CA VAL A 34 -8.39 -10.04 10.11
C VAL A 34 -9.91 -10.25 10.21
N GLY A 35 -10.72 -9.32 9.70
CA GLY A 35 -12.18 -9.42 9.73
C GLY A 35 -12.78 -10.48 8.79
N LEU A 36 -12.07 -10.84 7.71
CA LEU A 36 -12.47 -11.90 6.77
C LEU A 36 -12.06 -13.30 7.23
N LEU A 37 -11.08 -13.42 8.12
CA LEU A 37 -10.59 -14.72 8.60
C LEU A 37 -11.43 -15.26 9.78
N PRO A 38 -11.77 -16.57 9.80
CA PRO A 38 -12.49 -17.20 10.92
C PRO A 38 -11.65 -17.20 12.22
N TYR A 39 -12.30 -17.45 13.36
CA TYR A 39 -11.76 -17.29 14.73
C TYR A 39 -10.39 -17.96 15.03
N GLY A 40 -9.97 -18.96 14.25
CA GLY A 40 -8.72 -19.72 14.47
C GLY A 40 -7.42 -18.97 14.15
N PRO A 41 -7.26 -18.36 12.96
CA PRO A 41 -6.08 -17.55 12.60
C PRO A 41 -6.06 -16.11 13.18
N SER A 42 -7.16 -15.64 13.76
CA SER A 42 -7.26 -14.31 14.40
C SER A 42 -6.14 -14.02 15.43
N PRO A 43 -5.74 -14.95 16.33
CA PRO A 43 -4.66 -14.71 17.29
C PRO A 43 -3.27 -14.64 16.64
N ALA A 44 -3.06 -15.35 15.54
CA ALA A 44 -1.79 -15.35 14.79
C ALA A 44 -1.61 -14.05 13.99
N LEU A 45 -2.69 -13.45 13.53
CA LEU A 45 -2.65 -12.16 12.83
C LEU A 45 -2.62 -10.98 13.82
N ALA A 46 -3.27 -11.11 14.99
CA ALA A 46 -3.18 -10.15 16.08
C ALA A 46 -1.78 -10.09 16.71
N SER A 47 -1.03 -11.19 16.74
CA SER A 47 0.36 -11.18 17.21
C SER A 47 1.30 -10.49 16.22
N ILE A 48 1.02 -10.57 14.91
CA ILE A 48 1.72 -9.82 13.85
C ILE A 48 1.46 -8.31 13.96
N GLU A 49 0.32 -7.90 14.54
CA GLU A 49 -0.02 -6.48 14.73
C GLU A 49 1.04 -5.71 15.55
N ARG A 50 1.61 -6.35 16.58
CA ARG A 50 2.71 -5.78 17.37
C ARG A 50 3.97 -5.53 16.54
N TYR A 51 4.18 -6.30 15.48
CA TYR A 51 5.33 -6.18 14.59
C TYR A 51 5.02 -5.40 13.31
N GLY A 52 3.79 -4.92 13.14
CA GLY A 52 3.34 -4.29 11.91
C GLY A 52 4.21 -3.12 11.44
N ILE A 53 4.64 -2.26 12.37
CA ILE A 53 5.55 -1.15 12.05
C ILE A 53 6.92 -1.64 11.58
N PHE A 54 7.42 -2.74 12.15
CA PHE A 54 8.70 -3.34 11.76
C PHE A 54 8.62 -3.99 10.38
N ILE A 55 7.47 -4.56 10.01
CA ILE A 55 7.22 -5.09 8.67
C ILE A 55 7.21 -3.98 7.63
N VAL A 56 6.56 -2.84 7.93
CA VAL A 56 6.58 -1.67 7.03
C VAL A 56 8.01 -1.13 6.87
N ILE A 57 8.75 -1.00 7.97
CA ILE A 57 10.16 -0.56 7.92
C ILE A 57 11.00 -1.54 7.11
N ALA A 58 10.83 -2.85 7.32
CA ALA A 58 11.51 -3.87 6.54
C ALA A 58 11.15 -3.75 5.04
N LEU A 59 9.87 -3.56 4.69
CA LEU A 59 9.44 -3.39 3.32
C LEU A 59 10.15 -2.21 2.62
N PHE A 60 10.32 -1.09 3.32
CA PHE A 60 11.11 0.04 2.83
C PHE A 60 12.62 -0.23 2.82
N MET A 61 13.16 -0.95 3.80
CA MET A 61 14.58 -1.34 3.83
C MET A 61 14.96 -2.35 2.75
N PHE A 62 14.03 -3.23 2.36
CA PHE A 62 14.16 -4.19 1.27
C PHE A 62 13.74 -3.61 -0.10
N ASP A 63 13.35 -2.34 -0.18
CA ASP A 63 13.13 -1.62 -1.44
C ASP A 63 14.30 -1.66 -2.44
N PRO A 64 15.59 -1.72 -2.04
CA PRO A 64 16.71 -1.87 -2.99
C PRO A 64 16.59 -3.11 -3.88
N PHE A 65 15.83 -4.13 -3.47
CA PHE A 65 15.51 -5.32 -4.28
C PHE A 65 14.42 -5.07 -5.34
N GLY A 66 13.86 -3.87 -5.39
CA GLY A 66 12.90 -3.44 -6.40
C GLY A 66 11.50 -4.01 -6.20
N ILE A 67 11.14 -4.51 -5.01
CA ILE A 67 9.83 -5.13 -4.75
C ILE A 67 8.70 -4.09 -4.87
N ILE A 68 8.86 -2.93 -4.22
CA ILE A 68 7.92 -1.82 -4.32
C ILE A 68 7.94 -1.27 -5.75
N ARG A 69 9.12 -1.12 -6.38
CA ARG A 69 9.22 -0.71 -7.79
C ARG A 69 8.54 -1.69 -8.76
N GLY A 70 8.62 -2.99 -8.52
CA GLY A 70 8.05 -4.00 -9.40
C GLY A 70 6.53 -4.14 -9.27
N ILE A 71 5.99 -3.92 -8.08
CA ILE A 71 4.55 -4.11 -7.79
C ILE A 71 3.80 -2.78 -7.82
N ILE A 72 4.32 -1.74 -7.17
CA ILE A 72 3.61 -0.46 -6.99
C ILE A 72 3.66 0.40 -8.25
N TYR A 73 4.80 0.53 -8.94
CA TYR A 73 4.88 1.38 -10.15
C TYR A 73 3.95 0.96 -11.29
N PRO A 74 3.80 -0.33 -11.68
CA PRO A 74 2.88 -0.67 -12.75
C PRO A 74 1.42 -0.37 -12.39
N ILE A 75 1.05 -0.60 -11.11
CA ILE A 75 -0.29 -0.26 -10.61
C ILE A 75 -0.50 1.24 -10.59
N MET A 76 0.49 2.02 -10.14
CA MET A 76 0.45 3.49 -10.20
C MET A 76 0.32 4.00 -11.63
N ASN A 77 1.08 3.45 -12.58
CA ASN A 77 0.99 3.85 -13.99
C ASN A 77 -0.39 3.52 -14.59
N LEU A 78 -0.96 2.36 -14.25
CA LEU A 78 -2.32 2.01 -14.67
C LEU A 78 -3.34 3.00 -14.09
N LEU A 79 -3.27 3.27 -12.79
CA LEU A 79 -4.21 4.18 -12.12
C LEU A 79 -4.04 5.61 -12.62
N PHE A 80 -2.82 6.10 -12.84
CA PHE A 80 -2.61 7.40 -13.47
C PHE A 80 -3.10 7.45 -14.92
N ALA A 81 -2.92 6.38 -15.69
CA ALA A 81 -3.49 6.32 -17.03
C ALA A 81 -5.02 6.46 -16.99
N ILE A 82 -5.68 5.85 -16.00
CA ILE A 82 -7.13 5.94 -15.79
C ILE A 82 -7.56 7.33 -15.28
N PHE A 83 -6.88 7.87 -14.26
CA PHE A 83 -7.28 9.12 -13.58
C PHE A 83 -6.84 10.39 -14.31
N LEU A 84 -5.66 10.38 -14.94
CA LEU A 84 -5.07 11.52 -15.64
C LEU A 84 -5.08 11.36 -17.16
N GLY A 85 -5.64 10.25 -17.68
CA GLY A 85 -5.78 10.02 -19.12
C GLY A 85 -4.45 9.81 -19.86
N GLY A 86 -3.37 9.44 -19.16
CA GLY A 86 -2.07 9.17 -19.76
C GLY A 86 -1.19 10.41 -20.01
N LEU A 87 -1.42 11.51 -19.31
CA LEU A 87 -0.46 12.62 -19.30
C LEU A 87 0.83 12.22 -18.56
N PRO A 88 2.02 12.46 -19.17
CA PRO A 88 3.33 12.06 -18.64
C PRO A 88 3.73 12.76 -17.34
#